data_AF-A0ABD7Z0C9-F1
#
_entry.id   AF-A0ABD7Z0C9-F1
#
_cell.length_a   1.000
_cell.length_b   1.000
_cell.length_c   1.000
_cell.angle_alpha   90.00
_cell.angle_beta   90.00
_cell.angle_gamma   90.00
#
_symmetry.space_group_name_H-M   'P 1'
#
loop_
_entity.id
_entity.type
_entity.pdbx_description
1 polymer ?
#
loop_
_entity_poly.entity_id
_entity_poly.type
_entity_poly.pdbx_seq_one_letter_code
_entity_poly.pdbx_strand_id
1 'polypeptide(L)'
;MKLISIREVLSNPDKIPQTWFYLPPDKTTWNLDTLGVFSLDSWDFPPDSDEYLPKQVKNDSWIETLDGASIEDVIDYAKQQLDNASLEDLFKSFMFYYENDAFMDF
;
A
#
# COMPACT_ATOMS: atom_id res chain seq x y z
N MET A 1 -10.26 6.44 10.01
CA MET A 1 -9.38 5.53 9.24
C MET A 1 -9.00 4.35 10.12
N LYS A 2 -8.95 3.14 9.55
CA LYS A 2 -8.69 1.88 10.27
C LYS A 2 -7.29 1.38 9.93
N LEU A 3 -6.56 0.86 10.92
CA LEU A 3 -5.31 0.15 10.68
C LEU A 3 -5.57 -1.20 10.01
N ILE A 4 -4.78 -1.53 9.00
CA ILE A 4 -4.87 -2.77 8.22
C ILE A 4 -3.46 -3.30 7.98
N SER A 5 -3.24 -4.61 8.06
CA SER A 5 -1.91 -5.17 7.78
C SER A 5 -1.66 -5.24 6.27
N ILE A 6 -0.39 -5.19 5.87
CA ILE A 6 0.01 -5.43 4.47
C ILE A 6 -0.56 -6.77 3.97
N ARG A 7 -0.56 -7.81 4.81
CA ARG A 7 -1.19 -9.10 4.54
C ARG A 7 -2.66 -8.97 4.14
N GLU A 8 -3.46 -8.22 4.91
CA GLU A 8 -4.89 -8.07 4.65
C GLU A 8 -5.13 -7.31 3.33
N VAL A 9 -4.32 -6.29 3.05
CA VAL A 9 -4.32 -5.55 1.77
C VAL A 9 -4.04 -6.50 0.60
N LEU A 10 -2.90 -7.19 0.62
CA LEU A 10 -2.47 -8.06 -0.48
C LEU A 10 -3.37 -9.29 -0.67
N SER A 11 -4.02 -9.77 0.39
CA SER A 11 -4.94 -10.91 0.33
C SER A 11 -6.31 -10.57 -0.25
N ASN A 12 -6.69 -9.29 -0.26
CA ASN A 12 -8.04 -8.86 -0.64
C ASN A 12 -7.98 -7.65 -1.61
N PRO A 13 -7.42 -7.82 -2.83
CA PRO A 13 -7.28 -6.73 -3.79
C PRO A 13 -8.60 -5.99 -4.05
N ASP A 14 -9.71 -6.69 -4.22
CA ASP A 14 -11.04 -6.10 -4.49
C ASP A 14 -11.60 -5.21 -3.36
N LYS A 15 -10.94 -5.19 -2.19
CA LYS A 15 -11.35 -4.40 -1.01
C LYS A 15 -10.39 -3.25 -0.72
N ILE A 16 -9.37 -3.05 -1.55
CA ILE A 16 -8.39 -2.00 -1.38
C ILE A 16 -9.07 -0.64 -1.62
N PRO A 17 -9.01 0.30 -0.66
CA PRO A 17 -9.42 1.67 -0.91
C PRO A 17 -8.56 2.28 -2.03
N GLN A 18 -9.19 3.00 -2.96
CA GLN A 18 -8.52 3.64 -4.10
C GLN A 18 -7.79 4.95 -3.72
N THR A 19 -7.24 4.98 -2.51
CA THR A 19 -6.52 6.11 -1.93
C THR A 19 -5.10 5.68 -1.53
N TRP A 20 -4.31 6.63 -1.03
CA TRP A 20 -2.92 6.37 -0.67
C TRP A 20 -2.80 5.50 0.58
N PHE A 21 -1.96 4.47 0.49
CA PHE A 21 -1.59 3.64 1.63
C PHE A 21 -0.35 4.20 2.33
N TYR A 22 -0.43 4.35 3.65
CA TYR A 22 0.65 4.87 4.48
C TYR A 22 1.20 3.80 5.41
N LEU A 23 2.53 3.76 5.53
CA LEU A 23 3.26 2.80 6.36
C LEU A 23 4.26 3.50 7.29
N PRO A 24 4.73 2.84 8.37
CA PRO A 24 5.77 3.36 9.25
C PRO A 24 7.04 3.76 8.48
N PRO A 25 7.77 4.81 8.90
CA PRO A 25 8.87 5.36 8.10
C PRO A 25 10.06 4.40 7.92
N ASP A 26 10.26 3.44 8.82
CA ASP A 26 11.36 2.48 8.71
C ASP A 26 10.98 1.29 7.82
N LYS A 27 11.21 1.45 6.51
CA LYS A 27 10.94 0.41 5.51
C LYS A 27 11.70 -0.91 5.72
N THR A 28 12.81 -0.91 6.47
CA THR A 28 13.59 -2.14 6.72
C THR A 28 12.87 -3.08 7.70
N THR A 29 11.87 -2.57 8.41
CA THR A 29 11.04 -3.34 9.35
C THR A 29 9.76 -3.88 8.73
N TRP A 30 9.45 -3.47 7.50
CA TRP A 30 8.21 -3.86 6.85
C TRP A 30 8.18 -5.35 6.57
N ASN A 31 7.05 -5.95 6.92
CA ASN A 31 6.70 -7.33 6.65
C ASN A 31 5.18 -7.43 6.50
N LEU A 32 4.69 -8.62 6.16
CA LEU A 32 3.25 -8.86 5.96
C LEU A 32 2.37 -8.44 7.15
N ASP A 33 2.89 -8.45 8.39
CA ASP A 33 2.13 -8.11 9.58
C ASP A 33 2.29 -6.62 9.98
N THR A 34 3.10 -5.85 9.24
CA THR A 34 3.19 -4.40 9.41
C THR A 34 1.83 -3.75 9.17
N LEU A 35 1.41 -2.90 10.11
CA LEU A 35 0.17 -2.15 10.00
C LEU A 35 0.39 -0.89 9.18
N GLY A 36 -0.52 -0.67 8.24
CA GLY A 36 -0.68 0.55 7.47
C GLY A 36 -2.07 1.14 7.62
N VAL A 37 -2.31 2.24 6.94
CA VAL A 37 -3.58 2.97 6.95
C VAL A 37 -3.77 3.69 5.62
N PHE A 38 -4.97 3.60 5.07
CA PHE A 38 -5.35 4.39 3.88
C PHE A 38 -5.80 5.78 4.29
N SER A 39 -5.43 6.80 3.50
CA SER A 39 -6.01 8.14 3.62
C SER A 39 -7.47 8.16 3.18
N LEU A 40 -8.14 9.28 3.46
CA LEU A 40 -9.36 9.64 2.76
C LEU A 40 -9.03 10.18 1.37
N ASP A 41 -10.04 10.28 0.51
CA ASP A 41 -9.88 10.89 -0.81
C ASP A 41 -9.59 12.39 -0.64
N SER A 42 -8.47 12.88 -1.17
CA SER A 42 -8.09 14.29 -1.07
C SER A 42 -9.02 15.20 -1.87
N TRP A 43 -9.73 14.68 -2.88
CA TRP A 43 -10.73 15.43 -3.66
C TRP A 43 -11.94 15.89 -2.83
N ASP A 44 -12.20 15.23 -1.70
CA ASP A 44 -13.28 15.61 -0.77
C ASP A 44 -12.91 16.80 0.13
N PHE A 45 -11.69 17.33 0.03
CA PHE A 45 -11.15 18.37 0.89
C PHE A 45 -10.64 19.58 0.09
N PRO A 46 -10.50 20.77 0.73
CA PRO A 46 -9.87 21.92 0.09
C PRO A 46 -8.44 21.64 -0.39
N PRO A 47 -7.95 22.26 -1.48
CA PRO A 47 -6.64 21.96 -2.07
C PRO A 47 -5.42 22.04 -1.13
N ASP A 48 -5.50 22.86 -0.07
CA ASP A 48 -4.44 23.05 0.92
C ASP A 48 -4.74 22.37 2.28
N SER A 49 -5.77 21.53 2.33
CA SER A 49 -6.14 20.80 3.55
C SER A 49 -5.26 19.56 3.73
N ASP A 50 -4.99 19.22 4.98
CA ASP A 50 -4.31 17.99 5.38
C ASP A 50 -5.23 17.07 6.22
N GLU A 51 -6.54 17.33 6.20
CA GLU A 51 -7.53 16.60 7.01
C GLU A 51 -7.82 15.19 6.46
N TYR A 52 -7.55 14.96 5.17
CA TYR A 52 -7.63 13.63 4.56
C TYR A 52 -6.52 12.70 5.03
N LEU A 53 -5.41 13.25 5.56
CA LEU A 53 -4.25 12.49 5.97
C LEU A 53 -4.52 11.72 7.27
N PRO A 54 -4.09 10.44 7.35
CA PRO A 54 -4.11 9.70 8.60
C PRO A 54 -3.34 10.43 9.71
N LYS A 55 -3.84 10.35 10.94
CA LYS A 55 -3.16 10.94 12.11
C LYS A 55 -1.71 10.47 12.28
N GLN A 56 -1.39 9.26 11.80
CA GLN A 56 -0.06 8.66 11.84
C GLN A 56 0.95 9.43 10.98
N VAL A 57 0.50 10.08 9.91
CA VAL A 57 1.36 10.95 9.10
C VAL A 57 1.83 12.14 9.94
N LYS A 58 0.92 12.75 10.71
CA LYS A 58 1.22 13.93 11.55
C LYS A 58 1.98 13.58 12.83
N ASN A 59 1.66 12.44 13.44
CA ASN A 59 2.16 12.08 14.78
C ASN A 59 3.39 11.18 14.75
N ASP A 60 3.45 10.27 13.79
CA ASP A 60 4.42 9.16 13.76
C ASP A 60 5.28 9.18 12.47
N SER A 61 5.14 10.25 11.67
CA SER A 61 5.84 10.45 10.40
C SER A 61 5.68 9.27 9.42
N TRP A 62 4.50 8.64 9.40
CA TRP A 62 4.21 7.60 8.42
C TRP A 62 4.28 8.17 7.01
N ILE A 63 4.82 7.37 6.10
CA ILE A 63 5.13 7.77 4.74
C ILE A 63 4.10 7.23 3.78
N GLU A 64 3.79 8.03 2.76
CA GLU A 64 3.01 7.61 1.60
C GLU A 64 3.74 6.53 0.82
N THR A 65 3.02 5.53 0.33
CA THR A 65 3.60 4.41 -0.42
C THR A 65 3.01 4.32 -1.82
N LEU A 66 2.08 3.41 -2.04
CA LEU A 66 1.34 3.23 -3.27
C LEU A 66 -0.13 3.55 -3.01
N ASP A 67 -0.84 4.03 -4.03
CA ASP A 67 -2.28 4.11 -4.00
C ASP A 67 -2.91 2.74 -4.26
N GLY A 68 -4.20 2.62 -3.94
CA GLY A 68 -4.91 1.36 -4.07
C GLY A 68 -4.84 0.76 -5.48
N ALA A 69 -4.99 1.59 -6.50
CA ALA A 69 -4.93 1.17 -7.90
C ALA A 69 -3.57 0.59 -8.26
N SER A 70 -2.46 1.25 -7.89
CA SER A 70 -1.12 0.70 -8.13
C SER A 70 -0.88 -0.61 -7.38
N ILE A 71 -1.41 -0.77 -6.16
CA ILE A 71 -1.31 -2.03 -5.41
C ILE A 71 -2.07 -3.16 -6.13
N GLU A 72 -3.27 -2.89 -6.65
CA GLU A 72 -4.05 -3.85 -7.45
C GLU A 72 -3.29 -4.26 -8.71
N ASP A 73 -2.76 -3.30 -9.46
CA ASP A 73 -1.97 -3.57 -10.67
C ASP A 73 -0.74 -4.42 -10.37
N VAL A 74 -0.03 -4.15 -9.27
CA VAL A 74 1.14 -4.94 -8.84
C VAL A 74 0.75 -6.38 -8.52
N ILE A 75 -0.38 -6.58 -7.82
CA ILE A 75 -0.90 -7.90 -7.49
C ILE A 75 -1.27 -8.66 -8.77
N ASP A 76 -1.95 -8.00 -9.70
CA ASP A 76 -2.40 -8.61 -10.94
C ASP A 76 -1.22 -8.98 -11.85
N TYR A 77 -0.22 -8.10 -11.96
CA TYR A 77 1.00 -8.38 -12.73
C TYR A 77 1.77 -9.59 -12.18
N ALA A 78 1.87 -9.72 -10.85
CA ALA A 78 2.51 -10.88 -10.22
C ALA A 78 1.72 -12.18 -10.47
N LYS A 79 0.39 -12.15 -10.34
CA LYS A 79 -0.49 -13.30 -10.58
C LYS A 79 -0.55 -13.73 -12.05
N GLN A 80 -0.29 -12.82 -12.99
CA GLN A 80 -0.18 -13.17 -14.41
C GLN A 80 1.08 -13.98 -14.73
N GLN A 81 2.15 -13.80 -13.97
CA GLN A 81 3.42 -14.53 -14.15
C GLN A 81 3.49 -15.82 -13.33
N LEU A 82 2.85 -15.84 -12.16
CA LEU A 82 2.88 -16.96 -11.22
C LEU A 82 1.48 -17.57 -11.04
N ASP A 83 1.31 -18.83 -11.49
CA ASP A 83 0.05 -19.59 -11.37
C ASP A 83 -0.52 -19.63 -9.94
N ASN A 84 0.34 -19.60 -8.93
CA ASN A 84 -0.04 -19.57 -7.51
C ASN A 84 0.86 -18.61 -6.72
N ALA A 85 0.83 -17.32 -7.07
CA ALA A 85 1.57 -16.28 -6.34
C ALA A 85 1.28 -16.35 -4.82
N SER A 86 2.34 -16.53 -4.02
CA SER A 86 2.20 -16.52 -2.57
C SER A 86 2.11 -15.09 -2.04
N LEU A 87 1.65 -14.90 -0.80
CA LEU A 87 1.66 -13.57 -0.17
C LEU A 87 3.07 -12.97 -0.04
N GLU A 88 4.09 -13.82 0.10
CA GLU A 88 5.48 -13.37 0.11
C GLU A 88 5.91 -12.88 -1.27
N ASP A 89 5.43 -13.50 -2.35
CA ASP A 89 5.70 -13.04 -3.71
C ASP A 89 5.03 -11.70 -3.98
N LEU A 90 3.75 -11.56 -3.58
CA LEU A 90 3.02 -10.29 -3.68
C LEU A 90 3.68 -9.18 -2.84
N PHE A 91 4.18 -9.51 -1.65
CA PHE A 91 4.90 -8.56 -0.82
C PHE A 91 6.23 -8.13 -1.46
N LYS A 92 6.98 -9.06 -2.06
CA LYS A 92 8.19 -8.73 -2.82
C LYS A 92 7.87 -7.82 -4.01
N SER A 93 6.81 -8.10 -4.77
CA SER A 93 6.39 -7.25 -5.88
C SER A 93 5.97 -5.85 -5.41
N PHE A 94 5.22 -5.75 -4.31
CA PHE A 94 4.87 -4.47 -3.68
C PHE A 94 6.11 -3.67 -3.30
N MET A 95 7.08 -4.31 -2.61
CA MET A 95 8.33 -3.66 -2.23
C MET A 95 9.15 -3.24 -3.45
N PHE A 96 9.23 -4.10 -4.46
CA PHE A 96 9.96 -3.81 -5.69
C PHE A 96 9.35 -2.60 -6.41
N TYR A 97 8.02 -2.55 -6.57
CA TYR A 97 7.36 -1.42 -7.21
C TYR A 97 7.56 -0.13 -6.41
N TYR A 98 7.37 -0.17 -5.08
CA TYR A 98 7.63 0.99 -4.23
C TYR A 98 9.06 1.53 -4.36
N GLU A 99 10.06 0.65 -4.51
CA GLU A 99 11.46 1.06 -4.61
C GLU A 99 11.91 1.47 -6.02
N ASN A 100 11.24 0.98 -7.06
CA ASN A 100 11.72 1.11 -8.45
C ASN A 100 10.74 1.81 -9.39
N ASP A 101 9.49 2.06 -8.95
CA ASP A 101 8.38 2.54 -9.78
C ASP A 101 8.21 1.69 -11.06
N ALA A 102 8.29 0.37 -10.88
CA ALA A 102 8.28 -0.60 -11.95
C ALA A 102 7.71 -1.94 -11.49
N PHE A 103 7.09 -2.68 -12.41
CA PHE A 103 6.62 -4.03 -12.14
C PHE A 103 7.79 -5.03 -12.05
N MET A 104 7.68 -5.97 -11.11
CA MET A 104 8.68 -7.02 -10.90
C MET A 104 8.44 -8.20 -11.83
N ASP A 105 9.47 -8.61 -12.56
CA ASP A 105 9.46 -9.87 -13.32
C ASP A 105 9.95 -11.05 -12.44
N PHE A 106 9.32 -12.21 -12.61
CA PHE A 106 9.57 -13.43 -11.83
C PHE A 106 10.42 -14.49 -12.55
#